data_AF-A0A3D1YGT3-F1
#
_entry.id   AF-A0A3D1YGT3-F1
#
_cell.length_a   1.000
_cell.length_b   1.000
_cell.length_c   1.000
_cell.angle_alpha   90.00
_cell.angle_beta   90.00
_cell.angle_gamma   90.00
#
_symmetry.space_group_name_H-M   'P 1'
#
loop_
_entity.id
_entity.type
_entity.pdbx_description
1 polymer ?
#
loop_
_entity_poly.entity_id
_entity_poly.type
_entity_poly.pdbx_seq_one_letter_code
_entity_poly.pdbx_strand_id
1 'polypeptide(L)'
;MSKDYMHYVKKDHISEILFNSDSLGSIISSSFCNVLSGIVDEINEDPHTTACFIGNNPMFSNGPLAETIPPNILDNRNQLNSWINTRQITSIINRIEVPVIIALAGDISNQTLELFMAADIRVATIDSTFQLDISGAHIPWDAGIPNLLKLVGHSVANDMLYTKKVLTAKQGLEVHLLTRAFSGPEFETGISLLLTEIAKGAPLSHRYIKESLTRGAGMSLTEGLRLECDLNILLQTTDDRIEGLASFFEKRLPEFYGK
;
A
#
# COMPACT_ATOMS: atom_id res chain seq x y z
N MET A 1 13.81 -5.51 -12.28
CA MET A 1 15.01 -6.23 -11.80
C MET A 1 14.57 -7.28 -10.79
N SER A 2 15.06 -8.52 -10.88
CA SER A 2 14.84 -9.54 -9.84
C SER A 2 15.94 -9.40 -8.79
N LYS A 3 15.58 -9.18 -7.53
CA LYS A 3 16.48 -9.28 -6.37
C LYS A 3 16.01 -10.47 -5.53
N ASP A 4 16.87 -10.96 -4.63
CA ASP A 4 16.56 -12.11 -3.76
C ASP A 4 15.22 -11.98 -3.01
N TYR A 5 14.81 -10.74 -2.73
CA TYR A 5 13.60 -10.44 -1.95
C TYR A 5 12.33 -10.21 -2.78
N MET A 6 12.47 -9.64 -3.99
CA MET A 6 11.33 -9.17 -4.76
C MET A 6 11.66 -8.97 -6.24
N HIS A 7 10.63 -9.07 -7.06
CA HIS A 7 10.65 -8.77 -8.47
C HIS A 7 9.95 -7.42 -8.73
N TYR A 8 10.68 -6.48 -9.31
CA TYR A 8 10.12 -5.20 -9.77
C TYR A 8 10.03 -5.18 -11.30
N VAL A 9 8.83 -4.91 -11.81
CA VAL A 9 8.55 -4.73 -13.24
C VAL A 9 7.58 -3.58 -13.46
N LYS A 10 7.83 -2.79 -14.50
CA LYS A 10 6.86 -1.83 -15.00
C LYS A 10 6.07 -2.47 -16.14
N LYS A 11 4.74 -2.46 -16.02
CA LYS A 11 3.82 -2.89 -17.09
C LYS A 11 2.89 -1.74 -17.38
N ASP A 12 2.93 -1.25 -18.62
CA ASP A 12 2.23 -0.04 -19.03
C ASP A 12 2.54 1.14 -18.08
N HIS A 13 1.53 1.69 -17.41
CA HIS A 13 1.66 2.76 -16.43
C HIS A 13 1.67 2.27 -14.96
N ILE A 14 1.76 0.96 -14.74
CA ILE A 14 1.75 0.36 -13.40
C ILE A 14 3.14 -0.14 -13.03
N SER A 15 3.64 0.31 -11.88
CA SER A 15 4.84 -0.22 -11.25
C SER A 15 4.47 -1.38 -10.33
N GLU A 16 4.78 -2.62 -10.74
CA GLU A 16 4.47 -3.83 -10.01
C GLU A 16 5.67 -4.33 -9.19
N ILE A 17 5.46 -4.49 -7.88
CA ILE A 17 6.41 -5.07 -6.93
C ILE A 17 5.81 -6.40 -6.44
N LEU A 18 6.49 -7.50 -6.75
CA LEU A 18 6.07 -8.83 -6.28
C LEU A 18 7.10 -9.35 -5.28
N PHE A 19 6.70 -9.52 -4.03
CA PHE A 19 7.56 -10.10 -3.00
C PHE A 19 7.73 -11.60 -3.23
N ASN A 20 8.96 -12.11 -3.13
CA ASN A 20 9.21 -13.53 -3.31
C ASN A 20 8.72 -14.28 -2.08
N SER A 21 7.98 -15.38 -2.27
CA SER A 21 7.47 -16.19 -1.16
C SER A 21 8.49 -17.20 -0.61
N ASP A 22 9.73 -17.20 -1.10
CA ASP A 22 10.78 -18.10 -0.66
C ASP A 22 11.40 -17.63 0.67
N SER A 23 12.28 -18.44 1.27
CA SER A 23 12.72 -18.24 2.66
C SER A 23 13.38 -16.89 2.94
N LEU A 24 14.09 -16.31 1.97
CA LEU A 24 14.70 -14.98 2.10
C LEU A 24 13.74 -13.85 1.72
N GLY A 25 12.86 -14.02 0.73
CA GLY A 25 11.90 -13.01 0.29
C GLY A 25 10.66 -12.86 1.18
N SER A 26 10.39 -13.88 2.01
CA SER A 26 9.26 -13.90 2.93
C SER A 26 9.51 -13.15 4.24
N ILE A 27 10.66 -12.50 4.45
CA ILE A 27 10.97 -11.79 5.71
C ILE A 27 11.28 -10.31 5.46
N ILE A 28 10.60 -9.43 6.20
CA ILE A 28 10.83 -7.98 6.23
C ILE A 28 12.10 -7.69 7.04
N SER A 29 13.25 -7.88 6.40
CA SER A 29 14.56 -7.54 6.93
C SER A 29 14.97 -6.10 6.60
N SER A 30 16.04 -5.59 7.22
CA SER A 30 16.60 -4.29 6.83
C SER A 30 17.07 -4.26 5.36
N SER A 31 17.59 -5.38 4.85
CA SER A 31 18.00 -5.50 3.44
C SER A 31 16.79 -5.48 2.50
N PHE A 32 15.70 -6.15 2.89
CA PHE A 32 14.42 -6.07 2.19
C PHE A 32 13.94 -4.61 2.12
N CYS A 33 13.90 -3.92 3.25
CA CYS A 33 13.48 -2.51 3.33
C CYS A 33 14.38 -1.58 2.50
N ASN A 34 15.69 -1.76 2.53
CA ASN A 34 16.61 -0.98 1.71
C ASN A 34 16.38 -1.19 0.21
N VAL A 35 16.15 -2.44 -0.21
CA VAL A 35 15.81 -2.78 -1.59
C VAL A 35 14.51 -2.12 -2.02
N LEU A 36 13.46 -2.21 -1.20
CA LEU A 36 12.18 -1.60 -1.46
C LEU A 36 12.28 -0.08 -1.54
N SER A 37 13.03 0.56 -0.64
CA SER A 37 13.23 2.00 -0.66
C SER A 37 13.80 2.47 -1.99
N GLY A 38 14.80 1.79 -2.54
CA GLY A 38 15.36 2.15 -3.84
C GLY A 38 14.38 1.99 -5.00
N ILE A 39 13.46 1.00 -4.92
CA ILE A 39 12.38 0.86 -5.92
C ILE A 39 11.34 1.97 -5.76
N VAL A 40 11.01 2.37 -4.53
CA VAL A 40 10.10 3.51 -4.28
C VAL A 40 10.69 4.82 -4.81
N ASP A 41 12.00 5.03 -4.68
CA ASP A 41 12.68 6.18 -5.27
C ASP A 41 12.52 6.17 -6.80
N GLU A 42 12.76 5.03 -7.45
CA GLU A 42 12.57 4.86 -8.90
C GLU A 42 11.12 5.12 -9.33
N ILE A 43 10.13 4.65 -8.56
CA ILE A 43 8.70 4.89 -8.82
C ILE A 43 8.37 6.39 -8.76
N ASN A 44 8.89 7.08 -7.74
CA ASN A 44 8.59 8.50 -7.54
C ASN A 44 9.27 9.37 -8.60
N GLU A 45 10.47 9.00 -9.06
CA GLU A 45 11.17 9.70 -10.15
C GLU A 45 10.52 9.50 -11.53
N ASP A 46 9.73 8.44 -11.71
CA ASP A 46 9.07 8.12 -12.99
C ASP A 46 7.75 8.89 -13.19
N PRO A 47 7.71 9.91 -14.07
CA PRO A 47 6.51 10.71 -14.27
C PRO A 47 5.38 9.93 -14.95
N HIS A 48 5.68 8.80 -15.59
CA HIS A 48 4.70 8.01 -16.33
C HIS A 48 3.96 6.98 -15.47
N THR A 49 4.36 6.80 -14.21
CA THR A 49 3.72 5.84 -13.31
C THR A 49 2.40 6.40 -12.79
N THR A 50 1.31 5.68 -13.06
CA THR A 50 -0.05 6.03 -12.65
C THR A 50 -0.44 5.40 -11.32
N ALA A 51 0.12 4.22 -10.99
CA ALA A 51 -0.05 3.58 -9.69
C ALA A 51 1.04 2.53 -9.42
N CYS A 52 1.19 2.18 -8.15
CA CYS A 52 2.04 1.08 -7.69
C CYS A 52 1.16 -0.10 -7.24
N PHE A 53 1.46 -1.27 -7.77
CA PHE A 53 0.88 -2.52 -7.32
C PHE A 53 1.90 -3.31 -6.50
N ILE A 54 1.47 -3.85 -5.37
CA ILE A 54 2.28 -4.73 -4.53
C ILE A 54 1.51 -6.03 -4.28
N GLY A 55 2.17 -7.15 -4.53
CA GLY A 55 1.64 -8.47 -4.27
C GLY A 55 2.75 -9.47 -3.99
N ASN A 56 2.43 -10.76 -4.09
CA ASN A 56 3.40 -11.83 -3.89
C ASN A 56 3.70 -12.59 -5.19
N ASN A 57 4.81 -13.30 -5.19
CA ASN A 57 5.20 -14.28 -6.20
C ASN A 57 5.49 -15.63 -5.53
N PRO A 58 4.62 -16.66 -5.70
CA PRO A 58 3.38 -16.63 -6.45
C PRO A 58 2.28 -15.81 -5.75
N MET A 59 1.28 -15.34 -6.49
CA MET A 59 0.24 -14.43 -6.01
C MET A 59 -0.62 -14.99 -4.86
N PHE A 60 -0.61 -16.31 -4.68
CA PHE A 60 -1.39 -17.06 -3.69
C PHE A 60 -0.64 -17.38 -2.39
N SER A 61 0.51 -16.76 -2.13
CA SER A 61 1.20 -16.92 -0.84
C SER A 61 0.71 -15.92 0.22
N ASN A 62 0.92 -16.27 1.50
CA ASN A 62 0.86 -15.30 2.59
C ASN A 62 1.86 -14.16 2.33
N GLY A 63 1.57 -12.96 2.82
CA GLY A 63 2.48 -11.82 2.74
C GLY A 63 3.74 -11.99 3.59
N PRO A 64 4.70 -11.06 3.47
CA PRO A 64 5.99 -11.18 4.13
C PRO A 64 5.85 -11.06 5.66
N LEU A 65 6.64 -11.85 6.36
CA LEU A 65 6.68 -12.02 7.81
C LEU A 65 7.66 -11.04 8.46
N ALA A 66 7.42 -10.74 9.74
CA ALA A 66 8.34 -9.93 10.53
C ALA A 66 9.64 -10.69 10.86
N GLU A 67 10.76 -9.99 10.86
CA GLU A 67 12.01 -10.52 11.39
C GLU A 67 11.98 -10.54 12.93
N THR A 68 12.61 -11.56 13.55
CA THR A 68 12.70 -11.65 15.01
C THR A 68 13.77 -10.71 15.56
N ILE A 69 13.44 -9.98 16.64
CA ILE A 69 14.40 -9.13 17.36
C ILE A 69 15.51 -10.00 17.98
N PRO A 70 16.80 -9.74 17.70
CA PRO A 70 17.91 -10.46 18.32
C PRO A 70 17.97 -10.25 19.85
N PRO A 71 18.14 -11.30 20.67
CA PRO A 71 18.17 -11.15 22.14
C PRO A 71 19.29 -10.24 22.65
N ASN A 72 20.41 -10.17 21.93
CA ASN A 72 21.60 -9.41 22.33
C ASN A 72 21.42 -7.88 22.23
N ILE A 73 20.35 -7.40 21.60
CA ILE A 73 20.09 -5.94 21.47
C ILE A 73 19.01 -5.43 22.42
N LEU A 74 18.34 -6.32 23.18
CA LEU A 74 17.17 -5.97 24.01
C LEU A 74 17.48 -4.94 25.10
N ASP A 75 18.67 -5.04 25.72
CA ASP A 75 19.08 -4.13 26.79
C ASP A 75 19.70 -2.82 26.27
N ASN A 76 19.86 -2.68 24.95
CA ASN A 76 20.44 -1.49 24.33
C ASN A 76 19.38 -0.72 23.53
N ARG A 77 18.82 0.31 24.17
CA ARG A 77 17.78 1.17 23.57
C ARG A 77 18.15 1.72 22.19
N ASN A 78 19.40 2.12 21.97
CA ASN A 78 19.81 2.71 20.69
C ASN A 78 19.88 1.64 19.59
N GLN A 79 20.42 0.46 19.91
CA GLN A 79 20.45 -0.66 18.97
C GLN A 79 19.03 -1.15 18.65
N LEU A 80 18.17 -1.27 19.66
CA LEU A 80 16.77 -1.65 19.47
C LEU A 80 16.00 -0.64 18.60
N ASN A 81 16.14 0.65 18.90
CA ASN A 81 15.53 1.71 18.07
C ASN A 81 16.02 1.65 16.63
N SER A 82 17.33 1.49 16.41
CA SER A 82 17.89 1.35 15.07
C SER A 82 17.36 0.11 14.35
N TRP A 83 17.25 -1.01 15.07
CA TRP A 83 16.76 -2.26 14.52
C TRP A 83 15.30 -2.11 14.05
N ILE A 84 14.43 -1.50 14.86
CA ILE A 84 13.02 -1.25 14.54
C ILE A 84 12.91 -0.31 13.33
N ASN A 85 13.57 0.84 13.37
CA ASN A 85 13.44 1.87 12.34
C ASN A 85 13.89 1.38 10.95
N THR A 86 14.91 0.52 10.89
CA THR A 86 15.39 -0.06 9.62
C THR A 86 14.46 -1.11 9.02
N ARG A 87 13.38 -1.50 9.73
CA ARG A 87 12.43 -2.55 9.33
C ARG A 87 11.00 -2.05 9.23
N GLN A 88 10.75 -0.75 9.39
CA GLN A 88 9.41 -0.16 9.25
C GLN A 88 9.04 -0.03 7.77
N ILE A 89 8.43 -1.08 7.21
CA ILE A 89 8.05 -1.11 5.80
C ILE A 89 6.95 -0.10 5.49
N THR A 90 6.04 0.18 6.43
CA THR A 90 4.93 1.11 6.18
C THR A 90 5.43 2.53 5.93
N SER A 91 6.53 2.93 6.57
CA SER A 91 7.17 4.23 6.33
C SER A 91 7.67 4.36 4.89
N ILE A 92 8.10 3.25 4.28
CA ILE A 92 8.57 3.19 2.89
C ILE A 92 7.37 3.24 1.94
N ILE A 93 6.31 2.47 2.22
CA ILE A 93 5.08 2.48 1.41
C ILE A 93 4.42 3.86 1.39
N ASN A 94 4.40 4.55 2.53
CA ASN A 94 3.83 5.89 2.65
C ASN A 94 4.58 6.96 1.83
N ARG A 95 5.80 6.68 1.35
CA ARG A 95 6.56 7.58 0.48
C ARG A 95 6.16 7.48 -0.99
N ILE A 96 5.44 6.43 -1.40
CA ILE A 96 5.01 6.27 -2.79
C ILE A 96 4.00 7.36 -3.11
N GLU A 97 4.30 8.21 -4.09
CA GLU A 97 3.51 9.39 -4.42
C GLU A 97 2.28 9.08 -5.28
N VAL A 98 2.23 7.90 -5.89
CA VAL A 98 1.11 7.40 -6.67
C VAL A 98 0.21 6.48 -5.83
N PRO A 99 -1.04 6.22 -6.22
CA PRO A 99 -1.91 5.24 -5.57
C PRO A 99 -1.24 3.89 -5.39
N VAL A 100 -1.33 3.31 -4.20
CA VAL A 100 -0.77 2.01 -3.84
C VAL A 100 -1.90 1.00 -3.68
N ILE A 101 -1.82 -0.07 -4.44
CA ILE A 101 -2.72 -1.21 -4.38
C ILE A 101 -1.94 -2.38 -3.81
N ILE A 102 -2.37 -2.92 -2.67
CA ILE A 102 -1.79 -4.13 -2.10
C ILE A 102 -2.81 -5.27 -2.19
N ALA A 103 -2.40 -6.38 -2.81
CA ALA A 103 -3.18 -7.61 -2.89
C ALA A 103 -2.46 -8.78 -2.23
N LEU A 104 -3.06 -9.38 -1.22
CA LEU A 104 -2.51 -10.52 -0.48
C LEU A 104 -3.56 -11.63 -0.32
N ALA A 105 -3.11 -12.85 -0.09
CA ALA A 105 -3.99 -14.00 0.14
C ALA A 105 -3.65 -14.69 1.46
N GLY A 106 -4.63 -15.39 2.03
CA GLY A 106 -4.43 -16.26 3.20
C GLY A 106 -4.42 -15.50 4.52
N ASP A 107 -3.51 -15.88 5.40
CA ASP A 107 -3.43 -15.32 6.75
C ASP A 107 -2.60 -14.03 6.75
N ILE A 108 -3.28 -12.89 6.82
CA ILE A 108 -2.67 -11.55 6.78
C ILE A 108 -2.61 -11.04 8.21
N SER A 109 -1.46 -11.27 8.87
CA SER A 109 -1.30 -10.98 10.30
C SER A 109 -0.08 -10.15 10.64
N ASN A 110 -0.10 -9.49 11.81
CA ASN A 110 1.03 -8.75 12.37
C ASN A 110 1.63 -7.76 11.35
N GLN A 111 2.96 -7.74 11.16
CA GLN A 111 3.60 -6.78 10.25
C GLN A 111 3.11 -6.89 8.80
N THR A 112 2.63 -8.07 8.37
CA THR A 112 1.98 -8.24 7.08
C THR A 112 0.67 -7.45 7.00
N LEU A 113 -0.12 -7.45 8.07
CA LEU A 113 -1.33 -6.64 8.17
C LEU A 113 -1.00 -5.15 8.28
N GLU A 114 0.06 -4.79 8.99
CA GLU A 114 0.55 -3.40 9.07
C GLU A 114 0.91 -2.86 7.68
N LEU A 115 1.67 -3.63 6.90
CA LEU A 115 1.94 -3.39 5.48
C LEU A 115 0.64 -3.25 4.68
N PHE A 116 -0.27 -4.23 4.80
CA PHE A 116 -1.53 -4.24 4.05
C PHE A 116 -2.36 -2.98 4.32
N MET A 117 -2.43 -2.53 5.57
CA MET A 117 -3.15 -1.33 5.97
C MET A 117 -2.50 -0.02 5.49
N ALA A 118 -1.22 -0.04 5.07
CA ALA A 118 -0.55 1.12 4.48
C ALA A 118 -0.98 1.39 3.03
N ALA A 119 -1.67 0.44 2.37
CA ALA A 119 -2.15 0.62 1.01
C ALA A 119 -3.30 1.63 0.92
N ASP A 120 -3.43 2.28 -0.23
CA ASP A 120 -4.62 3.09 -0.55
C ASP A 120 -5.81 2.18 -0.86
N ILE A 121 -5.58 1.13 -1.68
CA ILE A 121 -6.56 0.09 -2.03
C ILE A 121 -6.08 -1.27 -1.54
N ARG A 122 -6.96 -1.96 -0.81
CA ARG A 122 -6.68 -3.23 -0.13
C ARG A 122 -7.53 -4.34 -0.73
N VAL A 123 -6.88 -5.35 -1.30
CA VAL A 123 -7.50 -6.48 -1.99
C VAL A 123 -7.07 -7.79 -1.32
N ALA A 124 -8.01 -8.70 -1.06
CA ALA A 124 -7.66 -10.01 -0.52
C ALA A 124 -8.47 -11.15 -1.14
N THR A 125 -8.16 -12.39 -0.79
CA THR A 125 -9.04 -13.51 -1.14
C THR A 125 -10.21 -13.60 -0.16
N ILE A 126 -11.34 -14.18 -0.58
CA ILE A 126 -12.52 -14.37 0.30
C ILE A 126 -12.23 -15.24 1.54
N ASP A 127 -11.23 -16.10 1.46
CA ASP A 127 -10.81 -16.99 2.54
C ASP A 127 -9.71 -16.37 3.42
N SER A 128 -9.32 -15.11 3.16
CA SER A 128 -8.29 -14.43 3.93
C SER A 128 -8.75 -14.09 5.35
N THR A 129 -7.79 -14.11 6.28
CA THR A 129 -7.99 -13.73 7.68
C THR A 129 -7.08 -12.56 8.09
N PHE A 130 -7.51 -11.77 9.06
CA PHE A 130 -6.81 -10.55 9.49
C PHE A 130 -6.69 -10.47 11.00
N GLN A 131 -5.47 -10.32 11.51
CA GLN A 131 -5.20 -10.27 12.96
C GLN A 131 -3.94 -9.47 13.30
N LEU A 132 -3.97 -8.71 14.39
CA LEU A 132 -2.77 -8.23 15.09
C LEU A 132 -2.66 -9.01 16.40
N ASP A 133 -1.72 -9.95 16.49
CA ASP A 133 -1.55 -10.81 17.67
C ASP A 133 -0.50 -10.24 18.63
N ILE A 134 -0.97 -9.69 19.75
CA ILE A 134 -0.14 -9.15 20.82
C ILE A 134 0.21 -10.18 21.92
N SER A 135 -0.01 -11.48 21.69
CA SER A 135 0.27 -12.54 22.69
C SER A 135 1.72 -12.59 23.16
N GLY A 136 2.66 -12.13 22.32
CA GLY A 136 4.08 -12.03 22.67
C GLY A 136 4.44 -10.83 23.55
N ALA A 137 3.48 -10.19 24.22
CA ALA A 137 3.70 -9.00 25.07
C ALA A 137 4.39 -7.84 24.33
N HIS A 138 4.01 -7.62 23.08
CA HIS A 138 4.48 -6.51 22.25
C HIS A 138 3.29 -5.71 21.71
N ILE A 139 3.58 -4.53 21.17
CA ILE A 139 2.63 -3.67 20.48
C ILE A 139 3.00 -3.61 18.99
N PRO A 140 2.04 -3.47 18.06
CA PRO A 140 2.35 -3.15 16.66
C PRO A 140 3.25 -1.91 16.59
N TRP A 141 4.28 -1.97 15.76
CA TRP A 141 5.36 -0.97 15.73
C TRP A 141 5.61 -0.40 14.33
N ASP A 142 4.88 -0.85 13.32
CA ASP A 142 4.99 -0.43 11.93
C ASP A 142 3.68 0.24 11.48
N ALA A 143 3.25 1.25 12.22
CA ALA A 143 1.99 1.98 11.99
C ALA A 143 0.70 1.14 12.10
N GLY A 144 0.72 -0.04 12.72
CA GLY A 144 -0.46 -0.90 12.87
C GLY A 144 -1.65 -0.24 13.59
N ILE A 145 -1.43 0.37 14.76
CA ILE A 145 -2.50 1.02 15.53
C ILE A 145 -3.11 2.23 14.81
N PRO A 146 -2.33 3.24 14.36
CA PRO A 146 -2.92 4.42 13.72
C PRO A 146 -3.65 4.06 12.42
N ASN A 147 -3.12 3.13 11.61
CA ASN A 147 -3.79 2.73 10.38
C ASN A 147 -5.06 1.92 10.67
N LEU A 148 -5.01 0.97 11.62
CA LEU A 148 -6.20 0.22 12.01
C LEU A 148 -7.30 1.18 12.49
N LEU A 149 -6.95 2.13 13.35
CA LEU A 149 -7.91 3.10 13.87
C LEU A 149 -8.56 3.94 12.76
N LYS A 150 -7.77 4.40 11.79
CA LYS A 150 -8.25 5.17 10.63
C LYS A 150 -9.22 4.36 9.76
N LEU A 151 -8.98 3.06 9.63
CA LEU A 151 -9.76 2.18 8.75
C LEU A 151 -11.06 1.69 9.38
N VAL A 152 -11.00 1.18 10.61
CA VAL A 152 -12.13 0.46 11.23
C VAL A 152 -12.78 1.20 12.40
N GLY A 153 -12.21 2.33 12.80
CA GLY A 153 -12.66 3.12 13.95
C GLY A 153 -12.33 2.48 15.31
N HIS A 154 -12.57 3.24 16.38
CA HIS A 154 -12.16 2.85 17.75
C HIS A 154 -12.77 1.53 18.21
N SER A 155 -14.05 1.28 17.96
CA SER A 155 -14.74 0.12 18.51
C SER A 155 -14.18 -1.19 17.98
N VAL A 156 -14.01 -1.29 16.65
CA VAL A 156 -13.49 -2.49 16.01
C VAL A 156 -12.00 -2.65 16.32
N ALA A 157 -11.24 -1.55 16.30
CA ALA A 157 -9.81 -1.59 16.64
C ALA A 157 -9.58 -2.10 18.07
N ASN A 158 -10.36 -1.62 19.05
CA ASN A 158 -10.28 -2.07 20.44
C ASN A 158 -10.61 -3.56 20.57
N ASP A 159 -11.68 -4.04 19.93
CA ASP A 159 -12.04 -5.46 19.94
C ASP A 159 -10.90 -6.29 19.36
N MET A 160 -10.41 -5.96 18.16
CA MET A 160 -9.29 -6.66 17.53
C MET A 160 -8.03 -6.69 18.40
N LEU A 161 -7.62 -5.55 18.95
CA LEU A 161 -6.36 -5.45 19.70
C LEU A 161 -6.44 -6.10 21.09
N TYR A 162 -7.52 -5.87 21.85
CA TYR A 162 -7.63 -6.39 23.21
C TYR A 162 -8.05 -7.85 23.26
N THR A 163 -8.90 -8.32 22.34
CA THR A 163 -9.35 -9.72 22.32
C THR A 163 -8.54 -10.58 21.35
N LYS A 164 -7.65 -9.97 20.56
CA LYS A 164 -6.87 -10.62 19.49
C LYS A 164 -7.78 -11.27 18.46
N LYS A 165 -8.95 -10.69 18.22
CA LYS A 165 -9.96 -11.22 17.30
C LYS A 165 -9.39 -11.33 15.88
N VAL A 166 -9.60 -12.49 15.28
CA VAL A 166 -9.38 -12.72 13.85
C VAL A 166 -10.62 -12.27 13.10
N LEU A 167 -10.45 -11.38 12.11
CA LEU A 167 -11.51 -11.03 11.18
C LEU A 167 -11.41 -11.87 9.92
N THR A 168 -12.55 -12.31 9.40
CA THR A 168 -12.66 -12.89 8.04
C THR A 168 -12.67 -11.78 6.99
N ALA A 169 -12.39 -12.10 5.72
CA ALA A 169 -12.52 -11.13 4.62
C ALA A 169 -13.92 -10.49 4.53
N LYS A 170 -14.98 -11.24 4.83
CA LYS A 170 -16.34 -10.68 4.89
C LYS A 170 -16.46 -9.61 5.98
N GLN A 171 -16.02 -9.92 7.20
CA GLN A 171 -16.04 -8.95 8.30
C GLN A 171 -15.14 -7.76 8.00
N GLY A 172 -13.98 -8.00 7.39
CA GLY A 172 -13.06 -6.94 6.98
C GLY A 172 -13.68 -5.97 5.96
N LEU A 173 -14.50 -6.45 5.02
CA LEU A 173 -15.26 -5.59 4.10
C LEU A 173 -16.31 -4.75 4.84
N GLU A 174 -17.03 -5.38 5.78
CA GLU A 174 -18.06 -4.71 6.59
C GLU A 174 -17.49 -3.57 7.45
N VAL A 175 -16.24 -3.70 7.91
CA VAL A 175 -15.56 -2.69 8.73
C VAL A 175 -14.55 -1.84 7.95
N HIS A 176 -14.52 -1.94 6.62
CA HIS A 176 -13.64 -1.19 5.71
C HIS A 176 -12.12 -1.43 5.86
N LEU A 177 -11.74 -2.53 6.53
CA LEU A 177 -10.34 -2.96 6.62
C LEU A 177 -9.76 -3.27 5.23
N LEU A 178 -10.58 -3.80 4.33
CA LEU A 178 -10.26 -4.01 2.92
C LEU A 178 -11.40 -3.48 2.04
N THR A 179 -11.09 -3.28 0.77
CA THR A 179 -12.03 -2.68 -0.20
C THR A 179 -12.62 -3.70 -1.15
N ARG A 180 -11.91 -4.81 -1.41
CA ARG A 180 -12.31 -5.85 -2.38
C ARG A 180 -11.85 -7.21 -1.90
N ALA A 181 -12.69 -8.23 -2.08
CA ALA A 181 -12.29 -9.63 -1.91
C ALA A 181 -12.73 -10.43 -3.13
N PHE A 182 -11.85 -11.29 -3.65
CA PHE A 182 -12.14 -12.17 -4.78
C PHE A 182 -11.95 -13.64 -4.40
N SER A 183 -12.63 -14.54 -5.11
CA SER A 183 -12.37 -15.98 -4.97
C SER A 183 -10.97 -16.32 -5.51
N GLY A 184 -10.40 -17.45 -5.10
CA GLY A 184 -9.10 -17.90 -5.64
C GLY A 184 -9.05 -17.94 -7.18
N PRO A 185 -10.04 -18.54 -7.87
CA PRO A 185 -10.06 -18.53 -9.33
C PRO A 185 -10.15 -17.15 -9.98
N GLU A 186 -10.70 -16.15 -9.28
CA GLU A 186 -10.94 -14.81 -9.82
C GLU A 186 -9.89 -13.78 -9.38
N PHE A 187 -8.98 -14.13 -8.45
CA PHE A 187 -8.11 -13.16 -7.79
C PHE A 187 -7.21 -12.41 -8.77
N GLU A 188 -6.45 -13.12 -9.60
CA GLU A 188 -5.55 -12.50 -10.58
C GLU A 188 -6.30 -11.69 -11.62
N THR A 189 -7.42 -12.21 -12.14
CA THR A 189 -8.26 -11.49 -13.11
C THR A 189 -8.87 -10.23 -12.49
N GLY A 190 -9.36 -10.30 -11.25
CA GLY A 190 -9.92 -9.18 -10.52
C GLY A 190 -8.89 -8.07 -10.26
N ILE A 191 -7.66 -8.45 -9.90
CA ILE A 191 -6.52 -7.52 -9.75
C ILE A 191 -6.18 -6.89 -11.11
N SER A 192 -6.04 -7.69 -12.16
CA SER A 192 -5.70 -7.19 -13.51
C SER A 192 -6.71 -6.16 -14.02
N LEU A 193 -8.01 -6.43 -13.85
CA LEU A 193 -9.08 -5.50 -14.22
C LEU A 193 -9.03 -4.21 -13.40
N LEU A 194 -8.75 -4.31 -12.10
CA LEU A 194 -8.59 -3.14 -11.22
C LEU A 194 -7.40 -2.28 -11.66
N LEU A 195 -6.24 -2.89 -11.91
CA LEU A 195 -5.05 -2.18 -12.35
C LEU A 195 -5.25 -1.55 -13.72
N THR A 196 -5.93 -2.23 -14.63
CA THR A 196 -6.30 -1.69 -15.95
C THR A 196 -7.18 -0.44 -15.83
N GLU A 197 -8.14 -0.43 -14.90
CA GLU A 197 -8.99 0.74 -14.68
C GLU A 197 -8.20 1.92 -14.11
N ILE A 198 -7.33 1.66 -13.13
CA ILE A 198 -6.49 2.69 -12.52
C ILE A 198 -5.49 3.25 -13.54
N ALA A 199 -4.91 2.42 -14.41
CA ALA A 199 -3.96 2.84 -15.43
C ALA A 199 -4.53 3.84 -16.45
N LYS A 200 -5.86 3.96 -16.57
CA LYS A 200 -6.52 4.96 -17.43
C LYS A 200 -6.45 6.39 -16.87
N GLY A 201 -6.08 6.56 -15.60
CA GLY A 201 -5.93 7.86 -14.98
C GLY A 201 -4.64 8.58 -15.38
N ALA A 202 -4.65 9.91 -15.30
CA ALA A 202 -3.46 10.71 -15.55
C ALA A 202 -2.49 10.62 -14.36
N PRO A 203 -1.18 10.34 -14.58
CA PRO A 203 -0.20 10.19 -13.50
C PRO A 203 -0.16 11.36 -12.51
N LEU A 204 -0.10 12.61 -13.00
CA LEU A 204 -0.03 13.79 -12.14
C LEU A 204 -1.32 14.00 -11.33
N SER A 205 -2.49 13.76 -11.92
CA SER A 205 -3.76 13.82 -11.22
C SER A 205 -3.80 12.82 -10.07
N HIS A 206 -3.34 11.59 -10.30
CA HIS A 206 -3.26 10.56 -9.25
C HIS A 206 -2.33 10.94 -8.11
N ARG A 207 -1.16 11.52 -8.40
CA ARG A 207 -0.23 12.01 -7.38
C ARG A 207 -0.86 13.08 -6.50
N TYR A 208 -1.50 14.08 -7.11
CA TYR A 208 -2.14 15.16 -6.37
C TYR A 208 -3.40 14.72 -5.62
N ILE A 209 -4.18 13.76 -6.15
CA ILE A 209 -5.27 13.13 -5.41
C ILE A 209 -4.71 12.48 -4.13
N LYS A 210 -3.63 11.71 -4.25
CA LYS A 210 -2.99 11.07 -3.09
C LYS A 210 -2.44 12.10 -2.11
N GLU A 211 -1.80 13.16 -2.58
CA GLU A 211 -1.33 14.24 -1.73
C GLU A 211 -2.48 14.90 -0.95
N SER A 212 -3.59 15.21 -1.63
CA SER A 212 -4.78 15.78 -0.98
C SER A 212 -5.36 14.83 0.07
N LEU A 213 -5.48 13.53 -0.25
CA LEU A 213 -5.99 12.53 0.69
C LEU A 213 -5.11 12.35 1.93
N THR A 214 -3.79 12.43 1.76
CA THR A 214 -2.81 12.17 2.82
C THR A 214 -2.60 13.39 3.70
N ARG A 215 -2.33 14.55 3.09
CA ARG A 215 -2.09 15.81 3.81
C ARG A 215 -3.37 16.46 4.30
N GLY A 216 -4.45 16.37 3.53
CA GLY A 216 -5.75 16.94 3.86
C GLY A 216 -6.46 16.25 5.02
N ALA A 217 -6.17 14.98 5.32
CA ALA A 217 -6.87 14.22 6.36
C ALA A 217 -6.79 14.83 7.77
N GLY A 218 -5.74 15.61 8.07
CA GLY A 218 -5.57 16.30 9.35
C GLY A 218 -5.93 17.79 9.32
N MET A 219 -6.32 18.32 8.15
CA MET A 219 -6.57 19.75 7.95
C MET A 219 -8.02 20.11 8.29
N SER A 220 -8.25 21.39 8.62
CA SER A 220 -9.61 21.93 8.61
C SER A 220 -10.17 21.93 7.18
N LEU A 221 -11.50 21.96 7.03
CA LEU A 221 -12.15 22.02 5.71
C LEU A 221 -11.64 23.20 4.88
N THR A 222 -11.43 24.37 5.49
CA THR A 222 -10.94 25.56 4.78
C THR A 222 -9.52 25.39 4.26
N GLU A 223 -8.64 24.74 5.03
CA GLU A 223 -7.27 24.43 4.59
C GLU A 223 -7.28 23.35 3.50
N GLY A 224 -8.10 22.32 3.63
CA GLY A 224 -8.29 21.29 2.61
C GLY A 224 -8.76 21.87 1.27
N LEU A 225 -9.76 22.75 1.28
CA LEU A 225 -10.24 23.43 0.07
C LEU A 225 -9.15 24.27 -0.62
N ARG A 226 -8.25 24.88 0.15
CA ARG A 226 -7.11 25.63 -0.40
C ARG A 226 -6.09 24.69 -1.04
N LEU A 227 -5.73 23.60 -0.35
CA LEU A 227 -4.85 22.57 -0.89
C LEU A 227 -5.38 21.99 -2.20
N GLU A 228 -6.66 21.59 -2.24
CA GLU A 228 -7.30 21.08 -3.45
C GLU A 228 -7.29 22.10 -4.59
N CYS A 229 -7.55 23.38 -4.29
CA CYS A 229 -7.53 24.45 -5.27
C CYS A 229 -6.12 24.62 -5.87
N ASP A 230 -5.09 24.68 -5.03
CA ASP A 230 -3.70 24.85 -5.46
C ASP A 230 -3.26 23.67 -6.33
N LEU A 231 -3.50 22.43 -5.89
CA LEU A 231 -3.18 21.23 -6.64
C LEU A 231 -3.94 21.15 -7.97
N ASN A 232 -5.22 21.53 -8.00
CA ASN A 232 -6.01 21.57 -9.22
C ASN A 232 -5.54 22.65 -10.21
N ILE A 233 -5.07 23.80 -9.71
CA ILE A 233 -4.49 24.86 -10.55
C ILE A 233 -3.22 24.36 -11.23
N LEU A 234 -2.34 23.63 -10.53
CA LEU A 234 -1.13 23.04 -11.11
C LEU A 234 -1.46 22.10 -12.29
N LEU A 235 -2.57 21.35 -12.21
CA LEU A 235 -3.01 20.48 -13.30
C LEU A 235 -3.52 21.25 -14.53
N GLN A 236 -3.93 22.52 -14.40
CA GLN A 236 -4.50 23.23 -15.56
C GLN A 236 -3.49 23.52 -16.67
N THR A 237 -2.20 23.48 -16.35
CA THR A 237 -1.11 23.79 -17.30
C THR A 237 -0.39 22.55 -17.85
N THR A 238 -0.88 21.35 -17.55
CA THR A 238 -0.24 20.09 -17.99
C THR A 238 -0.69 19.68 -19.39
N ASP A 239 0.14 18.91 -20.10
CA ASP A 239 -0.20 18.32 -21.39
C ASP A 239 -1.35 17.31 -21.24
N ASP A 240 -1.35 16.52 -20.15
CA ASP A 240 -2.42 15.58 -19.83
C ASP A 240 -3.79 16.28 -19.70
N ARG A 241 -3.83 17.53 -19.22
CA ARG A 241 -5.06 18.30 -19.14
C ARG A 241 -5.60 18.66 -20.52
N ILE A 242 -4.71 19.05 -21.44
CA ILE A 242 -5.05 19.38 -22.83
C ILE A 242 -5.61 18.13 -23.53
N GLU A 243 -4.92 17.00 -23.37
CA GLU A 243 -5.34 15.70 -23.90
C GLU A 243 -6.67 15.23 -23.32
N GLY A 244 -6.89 15.41 -22.02
CA GLY A 244 -8.16 15.10 -21.36
C GLY A 244 -9.33 15.90 -21.93
N LEU A 245 -9.12 17.17 -22.33
CA LEU A 245 -10.12 17.96 -23.04
C LEU A 245 -10.34 17.45 -24.47
N ALA A 246 -9.26 17.25 -25.21
CA ALA A 246 -9.31 16.84 -26.61
C ALA A 246 -10.04 15.50 -26.76
N SER A 247 -9.62 14.48 -26.00
CA SER A 247 -10.23 13.15 -25.99
C SER A 247 -11.72 13.17 -25.64
N PHE A 248 -12.13 14.04 -24.71
CA PHE A 248 -13.55 14.23 -24.35
C PHE A 248 -14.38 14.78 -25.52
N PHE A 249 -13.90 15.82 -26.21
CA PHE A 249 -14.59 16.38 -27.37
C PHE A 249 -14.61 15.41 -28.57
N GLU A 250 -13.53 14.63 -28.73
CA GLU A 250 -13.35 13.65 -29.81
C GLU A 250 -14.01 12.29 -29.52
N LYS A 251 -14.51 12.07 -28.29
CA LYS A 251 -15.11 10.80 -27.82
C LYS A 251 -14.20 9.59 -28.00
N ARG A 252 -12.91 9.77 -27.71
CA ARG A 252 -11.90 8.70 -27.71
C ARG A 252 -11.31 8.52 -26.31
N LEU A 253 -10.54 7.45 -26.12
CA LEU A 253 -9.77 7.26 -24.90
C LEU A 253 -8.59 8.26 -24.86
N PRO A 254 -8.29 8.84 -23.69
CA PRO A 254 -7.12 9.68 -23.52
C PRO A 254 -5.83 8.86 -23.44
N GLU A 255 -4.72 9.47 -23.84
CA GLU A 255 -3.36 8.94 -23.60
C GLU A 255 -2.58 9.88 -22.68
N PHE A 256 -2.42 9.50 -21.41
CA PHE A 256 -1.73 10.32 -20.42
C PHE A 256 -0.27 9.91 -20.25
N TYR A 257 0.60 10.91 -20.10
CA TYR A 257 2.05 10.72 -19.99
C TYR A 257 2.67 11.43 -18.79
N GLY A 258 1.89 12.06 -17.92
CA GLY A 258 2.40 12.69 -16.69
C GLY A 258 3.24 13.94 -16.96
N LYS A 259 2.82 14.74 -17.95
CA LYS A 259 3.45 15.99 -18.36
C LYS A 259 2.38 17.08 -18.44
#